data_AF-A0AAU4YEH8-F1
#
_entry.id   AF-A0AAU4YEH8-F1
#
_cell.length_a   1.000
_cell.length_b   1.000
_cell.length_c   1.000
_cell.angle_alpha   90.00
_cell.angle_beta   90.00
_cell.angle_gamma   90.00
#
_symmetry.space_group_name_H-M   'P 1'
#
loop_
_entity.id
_entity.type
_entity.pdbx_description
1 polymer ?
#
loop_
_entity_poly.entity_id
_entity_poly.type
_entity_poly.pdbx_seq_one_letter_code
_entity_poly.pdbx_strand_id
1 'polypeptide(L)'
;MFVDARGSTPDVVQAVGRALRMQPGEGKVASLVVPVFLEPGEEPDEMLASRSYTHLVKVLTALRAHDAEAVEQLAVPQSPSRQAASAAGGTAGGVVSGAAQGLLRFSTARDPVQLAAFIRARVLRPEGEYWRRGLRAAIAYAGDHGHLRVPYGYTAPDDFALGVWIAKQRVAYRQGTLAEERVKELDAAGMVWSHLEVAFSEGLAAARGWAGEHGHLLAPTEATWQGYPVGIWLRDQRAAARRERAAQNRPDGGRTSGKPNSARRWRELEKIDPAWCPAWDIAWQRCFHLARAHVNGGRELSTVPGEIVVQGEDLGRWASVQRTAAVWDGLLPAQQWLLTQVLHLTPDQEQPEAGPAPGRQSAVGRTRAQMWADNLAAARQYHQREGNLNVSRQHVESVGGEDRALGVFIANCRARKQRLAPERVQELSAVGMKWA
;
A
#
# COMPACT_ATOMS: atom_id res chain seq x y z
N MET A 1 30.81 -37.99 -1.37
CA MET A 1 31.93 -37.51 -0.52
C MET A 1 31.42 -37.44 0.91
N PHE A 2 32.08 -38.11 1.85
CA PHE A 2 31.66 -38.20 3.26
C PHE A 2 32.53 -37.29 4.12
N VAL A 3 32.21 -36.00 4.22
CA VAL A 3 33.07 -35.01 4.90
C VAL A 3 32.84 -34.96 6.41
N ASP A 4 31.70 -35.47 6.88
CA ASP A 4 31.36 -35.62 8.29
C ASP A 4 30.30 -36.74 8.41
N ALA A 5 30.58 -37.81 9.16
CA ALA A 5 29.63 -38.91 9.38
C ALA A 5 29.00 -38.79 10.78
N ARG A 6 28.47 -37.61 11.09
CA ARG A 6 27.51 -37.39 12.19
C ARG A 6 26.18 -38.14 12.00
N GLY A 7 25.98 -38.81 10.86
CA GLY A 7 24.85 -39.72 10.63
C GLY A 7 24.98 -41.04 11.40
N SER A 8 23.84 -41.64 11.70
CA SER A 8 23.78 -42.98 12.28
C SER A 8 24.33 -44.03 11.28
N THR A 9 24.81 -45.18 11.75
CA THR A 9 25.28 -46.28 10.87
C THR A 9 24.28 -46.61 9.73
N PRO A 10 22.94 -46.64 9.97
CA PRO A 10 21.94 -46.77 8.92
C PRO A 10 21.98 -45.69 7.83
N ASP A 11 22.27 -44.44 8.17
CA ASP A 11 22.33 -43.34 7.20
C ASP A 11 23.52 -43.49 6.24
N VAL A 12 24.66 -43.95 6.77
CA VAL A 12 25.86 -44.26 5.98
C VAL A 12 25.57 -45.42 5.03
N VAL A 13 24.92 -46.48 5.52
CA VAL A 13 24.49 -47.65 4.72
C VAL A 13 23.53 -47.22 3.60
N GLN A 14 22.59 -46.31 3.87
CA GLN A 14 21.65 -45.82 2.86
C GLN A 14 22.32 -44.91 1.83
N ALA A 15 23.26 -44.05 2.24
CA ALA A 15 24.02 -43.19 1.34
C ALA A 15 24.95 -44.00 0.41
N VAL A 16 25.64 -45.01 0.96
CA VAL A 16 26.43 -45.97 0.19
C VAL A 16 25.54 -46.76 -0.78
N GLY A 17 24.40 -47.27 -0.30
CA GLY A 17 23.43 -47.97 -1.14
C GLY A 17 22.86 -47.11 -2.28
N ARG A 18 22.65 -45.80 -2.06
CA ARG A 18 22.27 -44.87 -3.14
C ARG A 18 23.36 -44.68 -4.18
N ALA A 19 24.63 -44.70 -3.79
CA ALA A 19 25.76 -44.57 -4.70
C ALA A 19 26.04 -45.86 -5.50
N LEU A 20 25.73 -47.03 -4.91
CA LEU A 20 25.93 -48.35 -5.51
C LEU A 20 24.70 -48.88 -6.29
N ARG A 21 23.54 -48.26 -6.15
CA ARG A 21 22.33 -48.63 -6.91
C ARG A 21 22.52 -48.33 -8.40
N MET A 22 22.76 -49.37 -9.19
CA MET A 22 22.76 -49.31 -10.64
C MET A 22 21.57 -50.08 -11.21
N GLN A 23 21.00 -49.56 -12.31
CA GLN A 23 20.27 -50.37 -13.27
C GLN A 23 21.29 -51.23 -14.05
N PRO A 24 21.01 -52.51 -14.35
CA PRO A 24 21.96 -53.38 -15.04
C PRO A 24 22.36 -52.82 -16.41
N GLY A 25 23.66 -52.59 -16.66
CA GLY A 25 24.21 -52.33 -18.01
C GLY A 25 24.97 -51.02 -18.23
N GLU A 26 24.90 -50.01 -17.36
CA GLU A 26 25.68 -48.76 -17.51
C GLU A 26 27.01 -48.85 -16.73
N GLY A 27 28.13 -49.19 -17.34
CA GLY A 27 29.46 -49.30 -16.69
C GLY A 27 30.04 -48.01 -16.08
N LYS A 28 29.34 -47.38 -15.13
CA LYS A 28 29.80 -46.22 -14.36
C LYS A 28 30.58 -46.67 -13.12
N VAL A 29 31.78 -46.11 -12.95
CA VAL A 29 32.58 -46.26 -11.74
C VAL A 29 32.04 -45.34 -10.65
N ALA A 30 31.46 -45.90 -9.59
CA ALA A 30 31.08 -45.15 -8.40
C ALA A 30 32.33 -44.84 -7.57
N SER A 31 32.65 -43.55 -7.42
CA SER A 31 33.82 -43.11 -6.64
C SER A 31 33.42 -42.67 -5.23
N LEU A 32 33.89 -43.40 -4.22
CA LEU A 32 33.72 -43.04 -2.82
C LEU A 32 34.95 -42.27 -2.32
N VAL A 33 34.75 -41.10 -1.74
CA VAL A 33 35.82 -40.30 -1.15
C VAL A 33 35.53 -40.11 0.33
N VAL A 34 36.42 -40.63 1.18
CA VAL A 34 36.39 -40.54 2.64
C VAL A 34 37.66 -39.83 3.11
N PRO A 35 37.60 -38.53 3.44
CA PRO A 35 38.72 -37.82 4.04
C PRO A 35 38.97 -38.34 5.46
N VAL A 36 40.24 -38.61 5.78
CA VAL A 36 40.73 -38.90 7.14
C VAL A 36 41.64 -37.76 7.54
N PHE A 37 41.37 -37.15 8.69
CA PHE A 37 42.16 -36.05 9.22
C PHE A 37 42.98 -36.59 10.38
N LEU A 38 44.30 -36.67 10.19
CA LEU A 38 45.23 -37.16 11.21
C LEU A 38 45.52 -36.07 12.24
N GLU A 39 45.67 -36.45 13.51
CA GLU A 39 46.13 -35.57 14.58
C GLU A 39 47.65 -35.32 14.48
N PRO A 40 48.19 -34.22 15.04
CA PRO A 40 49.63 -33.96 14.99
C PRO A 40 50.45 -35.09 15.64
N GLY A 41 51.32 -35.73 14.85
CA GLY A 41 52.16 -36.84 15.28
C GLY A 41 51.56 -38.24 15.05
N GLU A 42 50.37 -38.32 14.45
CA GLU A 42 49.73 -39.58 14.08
C GLU A 42 50.21 -40.05 12.70
N GLU A 43 50.73 -41.28 12.64
CA GLU A 43 51.26 -41.86 11.40
C GLU A 43 50.16 -42.64 10.65
N PRO A 44 50.11 -42.58 9.30
CA PRO A 44 49.06 -43.23 8.51
C PRO A 44 48.90 -44.74 8.78
N ASP A 45 49.98 -45.41 9.16
CA ASP A 45 50.02 -46.86 9.40
C ASP A 45 49.39 -47.27 10.75
N GLU A 46 49.04 -46.32 11.62
CA GLU A 46 48.39 -46.56 12.92
C GLU A 46 46.85 -46.64 12.82
N MET A 47 46.33 -46.94 11.62
CA MET A 47 44.90 -46.93 11.27
C MET A 47 43.98 -47.68 12.25
N LEU A 48 44.44 -48.81 12.80
CA LEU A 48 43.62 -49.65 13.69
C LEU A 48 43.47 -49.09 15.12
N ALA A 49 44.41 -48.25 15.55
CA ALA A 49 44.43 -47.67 16.89
C ALA A 49 43.93 -46.21 16.90
N SER A 50 43.95 -45.57 15.74
CA SER A 50 43.60 -44.17 15.57
C SER A 50 42.08 -43.91 15.60
N ARG A 51 41.68 -42.91 16.39
CA ARG A 51 40.29 -42.40 16.37
C ARG A 51 39.96 -41.65 15.08
N SER A 52 40.96 -41.11 14.38
CA SER A 52 40.82 -40.37 13.12
C SER A 52 40.19 -41.23 12.01
N TYR A 53 40.42 -42.55 12.04
CA TYR A 53 39.88 -43.49 11.05
C TYR A 53 38.48 -44.02 11.37
N THR A 54 37.85 -43.61 12.47
CA THR A 54 36.49 -44.05 12.85
C THR A 54 35.49 -43.86 11.71
N HIS A 55 35.64 -42.79 10.94
CA HIS A 55 34.78 -42.48 9.78
C HIS A 55 34.98 -43.47 8.63
N LEU A 56 36.24 -43.81 8.31
CA LEU A 56 36.57 -44.82 7.31
C LEU A 56 36.03 -46.19 7.73
N VAL A 57 36.22 -46.57 8.99
CA VAL A 57 35.73 -47.84 9.54
C VAL A 57 34.21 -47.96 9.44
N LYS A 58 33.46 -46.90 9.76
CA LYS A 58 31.99 -46.88 9.58
C LYS A 58 31.58 -47.10 8.13
N VAL A 59 32.28 -46.48 7.18
CA VAL A 59 31.99 -46.61 5.73
C VAL A 59 32.34 -48.02 5.23
N LEU A 60 33.48 -48.58 5.63
CA LEU A 60 33.88 -49.95 5.28
C LEU A 60 32.92 -50.99 5.88
N THR A 61 32.46 -50.78 7.11
CA THR A 61 31.46 -51.63 7.76
C THR A 61 30.12 -51.55 7.05
N ALA A 62 29.72 -50.35 6.59
CA ALA A 62 28.52 -50.15 5.80
C ALA A 62 28.61 -50.79 4.41
N LEU A 63 29.79 -50.76 3.77
CA LEU A 63 30.05 -51.48 2.52
C LEU A 63 29.95 -52.99 2.72
N ARG A 64 30.56 -53.51 3.80
CA ARG A 64 30.52 -54.94 4.15
C ARG A 64 29.09 -55.46 4.35
N ALA A 65 28.18 -54.62 4.83
CA ALA A 65 26.77 -54.97 4.99
C ALA A 65 26.02 -55.12 3.65
N HIS A 66 26.53 -54.51 2.57
CA HIS A 66 25.95 -54.61 1.22
C HIS A 66 26.67 -55.64 0.34
N ASP A 67 27.98 -55.80 0.50
CA ASP A 67 28.80 -56.74 -0.25
C ASP A 67 30.00 -57.19 0.61
N ALA A 68 29.91 -58.41 1.16
CA ALA A 68 30.95 -58.97 2.00
C ALA A 68 32.19 -59.39 1.20
N GLU A 69 32.02 -59.77 -0.07
CA GLU A 69 33.09 -60.26 -0.94
C GLU A 69 33.99 -59.11 -1.41
N ALA A 70 33.40 -57.94 -1.70
CA ALA A 70 34.15 -56.72 -2.02
C ALA A 70 35.05 -56.23 -0.87
N VAL A 71 34.66 -56.46 0.39
CA VAL A 71 35.43 -56.04 1.56
C VAL A 71 36.56 -57.01 1.91
N GLU A 72 36.37 -58.32 1.70
CA GLU A 72 37.46 -59.29 1.86
C GLU A 72 38.57 -59.09 0.81
N GLN A 73 38.22 -58.67 -0.41
CA GLN A 73 39.19 -58.31 -1.44
C GLN A 73 40.02 -57.05 -1.11
N LEU A 74 39.49 -56.14 -0.28
CA LEU A 74 40.19 -54.95 0.21
C LEU A 74 41.17 -55.24 1.36
N ALA A 75 41.07 -56.40 2.01
CA ALA A 75 41.84 -56.75 3.21
C ALA A 75 43.20 -57.41 2.91
N VAL A 76 43.58 -57.58 1.64
CA VAL A 76 44.88 -58.14 1.26
C VAL A 76 45.98 -57.07 1.42
N PRO A 77 46.96 -57.25 2.34
CA PRO A 77 48.02 -56.27 2.55
C PRO A 77 48.93 -56.17 1.33
N GLN A 78 49.05 -54.98 0.76
CA GLN A 78 50.06 -54.67 -0.24
C GLN A 78 51.39 -54.37 0.46
N SER A 79 52.44 -55.12 0.13
CA SER A 79 53.79 -54.85 0.65
C SER A 79 54.30 -53.50 0.12
N PRO A 80 54.99 -52.69 0.95
CA PRO A 80 55.51 -51.39 0.52
C PRO A 80 56.67 -51.62 -0.44
N SER A 81 56.46 -51.34 -1.73
CA SER A 81 57.53 -51.38 -2.73
C SER A 81 58.36 -50.09 -2.67
N ARG A 82 59.56 -50.18 -2.07
CA ARG A 82 60.66 -49.25 -2.33
C ARG A 82 61.57 -49.82 -3.43
N GLN A 83 61.67 -49.04 -4.51
CA GLN A 83 62.71 -48.95 -5.56
C GLN A 83 63.81 -50.03 -5.62
N ALA A 84 63.94 -50.69 -6.78
CA ALA A 84 65.05 -50.52 -7.73
C ALA A 84 65.03 -51.63 -8.80
N ALA A 85 65.32 -51.27 -10.04
CA ALA A 85 65.47 -52.20 -11.16
C ALA A 85 66.77 -53.01 -11.03
N SER A 86 66.69 -54.33 -11.22
CA SER A 86 67.75 -55.12 -11.88
C SER A 86 67.23 -56.50 -12.28
N ALA A 87 67.75 -56.99 -13.40
CA ALA A 87 67.29 -58.10 -14.20
C ALA A 87 67.43 -59.51 -13.58
N ALA A 88 66.76 -60.44 -14.28
CA ALA A 88 67.03 -61.88 -14.42
C ALA A 88 66.24 -62.87 -13.54
N GLY A 89 65.40 -63.65 -14.23
CA GLY A 89 65.32 -65.11 -14.05
C GLY A 89 64.32 -65.64 -13.02
N GLY A 90 63.44 -66.54 -13.48
CA GLY A 90 62.91 -67.60 -12.61
C GLY A 90 61.39 -67.59 -12.39
N THR A 91 60.80 -68.72 -12.71
CA THR A 91 59.38 -69.10 -12.77
C THR A 91 58.64 -69.23 -11.43
N ALA A 92 57.29 -69.22 -11.55
CA ALA A 92 56.24 -69.66 -10.62
C ALA A 92 55.82 -68.63 -9.55
N GLY A 93 54.54 -68.33 -9.30
CA GLY A 93 53.27 -68.83 -9.82
C GLY A 93 52.16 -68.10 -9.05
N GLY A 94 51.05 -67.77 -9.72
CA GLY A 94 49.94 -67.04 -9.12
C GLY A 94 49.22 -66.18 -10.15
N VAL A 95 48.48 -66.83 -11.05
CA VAL A 95 47.64 -66.16 -12.03
C VAL A 95 46.49 -65.48 -11.27
N VAL A 96 46.57 -64.17 -11.10
CA VAL A 96 45.43 -63.35 -10.71
C VAL A 96 44.83 -62.79 -12.00
N SER A 97 43.55 -63.08 -12.24
CA SER A 97 42.78 -62.62 -13.40
C SER A 97 42.92 -61.11 -13.61
N GLY A 98 43.17 -60.69 -14.86
CA GLY A 98 43.36 -59.29 -15.26
C GLY A 98 42.20 -58.34 -14.91
N ALA A 99 41.04 -58.88 -14.51
CA ALA A 99 39.91 -58.08 -14.02
C ALA A 99 40.12 -57.54 -12.59
N ALA A 100 40.97 -58.17 -11.77
CA ALA A 100 41.19 -57.77 -10.37
C ALA A 100 42.28 -56.70 -10.19
N GLN A 101 43.18 -56.51 -11.17
CA GLN A 101 44.20 -55.46 -11.13
C GLN A 101 43.66 -54.05 -11.37
N GLY A 102 42.44 -53.91 -11.92
CA GLY A 102 41.82 -52.61 -12.21
C GLY A 102 41.05 -51.98 -11.05
N LEU A 103 40.69 -52.76 -10.02
CA LEU A 103 39.71 -52.35 -9.00
C LEU A 103 40.33 -51.89 -7.67
N LEU A 104 41.65 -52.04 -7.50
CA LEU A 104 42.33 -51.74 -6.23
C LEU A 104 43.54 -50.83 -6.46
N ARG A 105 43.27 -49.52 -6.58
CA ARG A 105 44.30 -48.48 -6.41
C ARG A 105 44.08 -47.80 -5.07
N PHE A 106 44.76 -48.28 -4.03
CA PHE A 106 45.04 -47.42 -2.89
C PHE A 106 45.97 -46.32 -3.39
N SER A 107 45.54 -45.07 -3.18
CA SER A 107 46.27 -43.88 -3.62
C SER A 107 47.74 -44.00 -3.25
N THR A 108 48.62 -43.95 -4.25
CA THR A 108 49.99 -43.47 -4.04
C THR A 108 49.91 -42.21 -3.19
N ALA A 109 50.76 -42.07 -2.17
CA ALA A 109 50.76 -40.92 -1.27
C ALA A 109 50.70 -39.64 -2.12
N ARG A 110 49.53 -38.99 -2.12
CA ARG A 110 49.32 -37.73 -2.85
C ARG A 110 49.70 -36.62 -1.90
N ASP A 111 50.48 -35.68 -2.40
CA ASP A 111 50.86 -34.49 -1.66
C ASP A 111 49.59 -33.81 -1.10
N PRO A 112 49.42 -33.74 0.22
CA PRO A 112 48.24 -33.14 0.85
C PRO A 112 48.08 -31.67 0.47
N VAL A 113 49.17 -30.97 0.14
CA VAL A 113 49.14 -29.58 -0.34
C VAL A 113 48.51 -29.50 -1.73
N GLN A 114 48.83 -30.43 -2.63
CA GLN A 114 48.23 -30.49 -3.97
C GLN A 114 46.74 -30.87 -3.91
N LEU A 115 46.37 -31.79 -3.02
CA LEU A 115 44.98 -32.18 -2.83
C LEU A 115 44.16 -31.01 -2.25
N ALA A 116 44.71 -30.30 -1.26
CA ALA A 116 44.10 -29.09 -0.69
C ALA A 116 43.96 -27.95 -1.72
N ALA A 117 44.94 -27.80 -2.62
CA ALA A 117 44.86 -26.83 -3.72
C ALA A 117 43.74 -27.16 -4.73
N PHE A 118 43.47 -28.44 -4.95
CA PHE A 118 42.44 -28.92 -5.88
C PHE A 118 41.02 -28.89 -5.26
N ILE A 119 40.90 -29.12 -3.95
CA ILE A 119 39.62 -29.13 -3.24
C ILE A 119 39.36 -27.73 -2.65
N ARG A 120 38.80 -26.82 -3.47
CA ARG A 120 38.28 -25.55 -2.95
C ARG A 120 36.85 -25.74 -2.42
N ALA A 121 36.70 -25.78 -1.11
CA ALA A 121 35.40 -25.64 -0.48
C ALA A 121 34.87 -24.21 -0.70
N ARG A 122 33.91 -24.04 -1.61
CA ARG A 122 33.12 -22.80 -1.70
C ARG A 122 31.93 -22.90 -0.76
N VAL A 123 31.95 -22.14 0.34
CA VAL A 123 30.76 -21.95 1.18
C VAL A 123 29.77 -21.07 0.41
N LEU A 124 28.78 -21.70 -0.22
CA LEU A 124 27.64 -20.99 -0.80
C LEU A 124 26.73 -20.56 0.35
N ARG A 125 26.56 -19.25 0.55
CA ARG A 125 25.46 -18.68 1.34
C ARG A 125 24.33 -18.27 0.37
N PRO A 126 23.47 -19.20 -0.08
CA PRO A 126 22.50 -18.95 -1.15
C PRO A 126 21.55 -17.79 -0.83
N GLU A 127 21.19 -17.60 0.44
CA GLU A 127 20.33 -16.49 0.88
C GLU A 127 21.00 -15.11 0.70
N GLY A 128 22.31 -15.03 0.96
CA GLY A 128 23.08 -13.80 0.76
C GLY A 128 23.28 -13.47 -0.72
N GLU A 129 23.49 -14.49 -1.56
CA GLU A 129 23.59 -14.32 -3.01
C GLU A 129 22.26 -13.88 -3.64
N TYR A 130 21.14 -14.47 -3.23
CA TYR A 130 19.81 -14.08 -3.71
C TYR A 130 19.46 -12.63 -3.32
N TRP A 131 19.76 -12.24 -2.07
CA TRP A 131 19.60 -10.86 -1.62
C TRP A 131 20.49 -9.89 -2.41
N ARG A 132 21.79 -10.18 -2.53
CA ARG A 132 22.73 -9.33 -3.27
C ARG A 132 22.36 -9.17 -4.74
N ARG A 133 21.84 -10.23 -5.36
CA ARG A 133 21.33 -10.18 -6.73
C ARG A 133 20.10 -9.28 -6.84
N GLY A 134 19.14 -9.42 -5.93
CA GLY A 134 17.96 -8.56 -5.89
C GLY A 134 18.28 -7.10 -5.63
N LEU A 135 19.18 -6.81 -4.69
CA LEU A 135 19.64 -5.45 -4.40
C LEU A 135 20.36 -4.82 -5.59
N ARG A 136 21.23 -5.58 -6.29
CA ARG A 136 21.91 -5.09 -7.49
C ARG A 136 20.94 -4.75 -8.62
N ALA A 137 19.96 -5.62 -8.86
CA ALA A 137 18.90 -5.37 -9.84
C ALA A 137 18.03 -4.16 -9.45
N ALA A 138 17.75 -3.99 -8.15
CA ALA A 138 17.05 -2.83 -7.62
C ALA A 138 17.82 -1.52 -7.86
N ILE A 139 19.12 -1.48 -7.53
CA ILE A 139 19.97 -0.31 -7.75
C ILE A 139 20.06 0.03 -9.24
N ALA A 140 20.24 -0.97 -10.12
CA ALA A 140 20.25 -0.75 -11.57
C ALA A 140 18.93 -0.15 -12.06
N TYR A 141 17.80 -0.74 -11.65
CA TYR A 141 16.48 -0.22 -12.00
C TYR A 141 16.28 1.22 -11.52
N ALA A 142 16.69 1.53 -10.29
CA ALA A 142 16.62 2.88 -9.73
C ALA A 142 17.50 3.88 -10.49
N GLY A 143 18.70 3.46 -10.91
CA GLY A 143 19.58 4.29 -11.75
C GLY A 143 18.94 4.64 -13.09
N ASP A 144 18.29 3.66 -13.73
CA ASP A 144 17.67 3.85 -15.05
C ASP A 144 16.36 4.66 -15.00
N HIS A 145 15.55 4.48 -13.95
CA HIS A 145 14.20 5.05 -13.85
C HIS A 145 14.09 6.21 -12.86
N GLY A 146 15.14 6.49 -12.08
CA GLY A 146 15.14 7.47 -10.99
C GLY A 146 14.28 7.07 -9.78
N HIS A 147 13.72 5.86 -9.75
CA HIS A 147 12.85 5.40 -8.66
C HIS A 147 12.78 3.87 -8.56
N LEU A 148 12.37 3.34 -7.41
CA LEU A 148 12.13 1.90 -7.20
C LEU A 148 10.65 1.48 -7.34
N ARG A 149 9.88 2.17 -8.19
CA ARG A 149 8.49 1.80 -8.52
C ARG A 149 8.44 0.70 -9.58
N VAL A 150 8.93 -0.49 -9.21
CA VAL A 150 9.03 -1.64 -10.12
C VAL A 150 7.65 -2.28 -10.33
N PRO A 151 7.16 -2.43 -11.58
CA PRO A 151 5.96 -3.21 -11.89
C PRO A 151 6.08 -4.66 -11.45
N TYR A 152 4.99 -5.28 -10.98
CA TYR A 152 5.03 -6.65 -10.44
C TYR A 152 5.59 -7.69 -11.42
N GLY A 153 5.27 -7.56 -12.71
CA GLY A 153 5.74 -8.45 -13.77
C GLY A 153 7.11 -8.10 -14.36
N TYR A 154 7.82 -7.10 -13.83
CA TYR A 154 9.12 -6.71 -14.35
C TYR A 154 10.21 -7.73 -14.00
N THR A 155 10.97 -8.11 -15.03
CA THR A 155 12.14 -8.99 -14.95
C THR A 155 13.36 -8.17 -15.38
N ALA A 156 14.41 -8.19 -14.57
CA ALA A 156 15.68 -7.53 -14.86
C ALA A 156 16.43 -8.26 -15.99
N PRO A 157 17.42 -7.61 -16.65
CA PRO A 157 18.14 -8.18 -17.79
C PRO A 157 18.88 -9.50 -17.51
N ASP A 158 19.13 -9.83 -16.25
CA ASP A 158 19.73 -11.10 -15.82
C ASP A 158 18.70 -12.21 -15.56
N ASP A 159 17.48 -12.10 -16.09
CA ASP A 159 16.32 -12.97 -15.83
C ASP A 159 15.88 -13.00 -14.35
N PHE A 160 16.25 -11.99 -13.56
CA PHE A 160 15.81 -11.88 -12.18
C PHE A 160 14.42 -11.23 -12.10
N ALA A 161 13.44 -11.92 -11.52
CA ALA A 161 12.07 -11.41 -11.33
C ALA A 161 12.00 -10.31 -10.24
N LEU A 162 12.55 -9.14 -10.54
CA LEU A 162 12.71 -8.02 -9.62
C LEU A 162 11.36 -7.51 -9.10
N GLY A 163 10.32 -7.45 -9.94
CA GLY A 163 8.99 -7.00 -9.52
C GLY A 163 8.40 -7.85 -8.39
N VAL A 164 8.50 -9.18 -8.53
CA VAL A 164 8.08 -10.14 -7.50
C VAL A 164 8.96 -10.02 -6.25
N TRP A 165 10.27 -9.86 -6.43
CA TRP A 165 11.20 -9.71 -5.31
C TRP A 165 10.91 -8.45 -4.48
N ILE A 166 10.71 -7.30 -5.11
CA ILE A 166 10.32 -6.03 -4.47
C ILE A 166 8.99 -6.17 -3.73
N ALA A 167 8.01 -6.85 -4.33
CA ALA A 167 6.73 -7.11 -3.69
C ALA A 167 6.88 -7.94 -2.40
N LYS A 168 7.74 -8.97 -2.42
CA LYS A 168 8.08 -9.76 -1.23
C LYS A 168 8.73 -8.90 -0.14
N GLN A 169 9.64 -7.99 -0.51
CA GLN A 169 10.26 -7.09 0.48
C GLN A 169 9.23 -6.17 1.13
N ARG A 170 8.28 -5.62 0.37
CA ARG A 170 7.18 -4.80 0.92
C ARG A 170 6.31 -5.56 1.91
N VAL A 171 6.06 -6.86 1.65
CA VAL A 171 5.32 -7.72 2.56
C VAL A 171 6.13 -7.98 3.84
N ALA A 172 7.39 -8.36 3.71
CA ALA A 172 8.28 -8.62 4.85
C ALA A 172 8.45 -7.36 5.73
N TYR A 173 8.62 -6.19 5.12
CA TYR A 173 8.67 -4.91 5.83
C TYR A 173 7.39 -4.63 6.61
N ARG A 174 6.21 -4.82 5.99
CA ARG A 174 4.92 -4.61 6.67
C ARG A 174 4.70 -5.60 7.82
N GLN A 175 5.25 -6.80 7.73
CA GLN A 175 5.20 -7.81 8.78
C GLN A 175 6.27 -7.62 9.86
N GLY A 176 7.20 -6.67 9.70
CA GLY A 176 8.31 -6.47 10.63
C GLY A 176 9.36 -7.59 10.61
N THR A 177 9.37 -8.43 9.57
CA THR A 177 10.28 -9.58 9.45
C THR A 177 11.52 -9.27 8.60
N LEU A 178 11.56 -8.11 7.95
CA LEU A 178 12.72 -7.66 7.17
C LEU A 178 13.77 -7.06 8.12
N ALA A 179 14.99 -7.60 8.08
CA ALA A 179 16.10 -7.11 8.90
C ALA A 179 16.39 -5.62 8.66
N GLU A 180 16.73 -4.88 9.71
CA GLU A 180 16.93 -3.42 9.66
C GLU A 180 17.99 -3.00 8.63
N GLU A 181 19.11 -3.73 8.55
CA GLU A 181 20.16 -3.48 7.55
C GLU A 181 19.65 -3.58 6.11
N ARG A 182 18.75 -4.54 5.84
CA ARG A 182 18.13 -4.71 4.53
C ARG A 182 17.15 -3.60 4.19
N VAL A 183 16.48 -3.05 5.21
CA VAL A 183 15.64 -1.86 5.05
C VAL A 183 16.52 -0.66 4.67
N LYS A 184 17.63 -0.43 5.39
CA LYS A 184 18.59 0.66 5.10
C LYS A 184 19.15 0.57 3.68
N GLU A 185 19.55 -0.63 3.24
CA GLU A 185 20.06 -0.84 1.87
C GLU A 185 19.03 -0.50 0.79
N LEU A 186 17.77 -0.89 0.98
CA LEU A 186 16.69 -0.59 0.04
C LEU A 186 16.24 0.87 0.11
N ASP A 187 16.22 1.48 1.29
CA ASP A 187 15.97 2.91 1.46
C ASP A 187 17.01 3.75 0.71
N ALA A 188 18.29 3.37 0.81
CA ALA A 188 19.38 4.01 0.05
C ALA A 188 19.21 3.86 -1.47
N ALA A 189 18.55 2.79 -1.93
CA ALA A 189 18.20 2.59 -3.35
C ALA A 189 16.88 3.28 -3.76
N GLY A 190 16.25 4.08 -2.88
CA GLY A 190 15.02 4.82 -3.19
C GLY A 190 13.74 3.98 -3.09
N MET A 191 13.72 2.98 -2.22
CA MET A 191 12.57 2.11 -2.01
C MET A 191 11.33 2.87 -1.52
N VAL A 192 10.21 2.67 -2.22
CA VAL A 192 8.88 3.10 -1.77
C VAL A 192 8.14 1.91 -1.18
N TRP A 193 8.07 1.86 0.15
CA TRP A 193 7.39 0.80 0.91
C TRP A 193 5.85 0.87 0.80
N SER A 194 5.31 2.09 0.73
CA SER A 194 3.87 2.34 0.60
C SER A 194 3.60 3.62 -0.17
N HIS A 195 3.11 3.49 -1.41
CA HIS A 195 2.66 4.63 -2.22
C HIS A 195 1.61 5.47 -1.51
N LEU A 196 0.75 4.83 -0.70
CA LEU A 196 -0.27 5.51 0.09
C LEU A 196 0.31 6.34 1.25
N GLU A 197 1.47 5.95 1.80
CA GLU A 197 2.14 6.74 2.84
C GLU A 197 2.90 7.91 2.21
N VAL A 198 3.52 7.71 1.04
CA VAL A 198 4.16 8.81 0.29
C VAL A 198 3.13 9.86 -0.11
N ALA A 199 2.04 9.48 -0.77
CA ALA A 199 0.98 10.40 -1.16
C ALA A 199 0.33 11.09 0.05
N PHE A 200 0.19 10.38 1.18
CA PHE A 200 -0.27 11.00 2.43
C PHE A 200 0.74 12.02 2.95
N SER A 201 2.03 11.72 2.92
CA SER A 201 3.10 12.60 3.41
C SER A 201 3.22 13.86 2.56
N GLU A 202 3.14 13.72 1.23
CA GLU A 202 3.10 14.85 0.28
C GLU A 202 1.87 15.74 0.55
N GLY A 203 0.68 15.14 0.66
CA GLY A 203 -0.52 15.89 0.98
C GLY A 203 -0.50 16.53 2.37
N LEU A 204 0.10 15.87 3.36
CA LEU A 204 0.29 16.42 4.70
C LEU A 204 1.27 17.59 4.69
N ALA A 205 2.35 17.52 3.90
CA ALA A 205 3.29 18.62 3.72
C ALA A 205 2.59 19.83 3.06
N ALA A 206 1.81 19.61 2.00
CA ALA A 206 1.01 20.65 1.38
C ALA A 206 -0.02 21.25 2.35
N ALA A 207 -0.67 20.42 3.17
CA ALA A 207 -1.61 20.87 4.20
C ALA A 207 -0.92 21.70 5.29
N ARG A 208 0.29 21.31 5.72
CA ARG A 208 1.10 22.10 6.67
C ARG A 208 1.51 23.45 6.07
N GLY A 209 1.92 23.47 4.81
CA GLY A 209 2.24 24.72 4.09
C GLY A 209 1.02 25.64 4.01
N TRP A 210 -0.12 25.10 3.55
CA TRP A 210 -1.39 25.82 3.52
C TRP A 210 -1.76 26.40 4.90
N ALA A 211 -1.71 25.58 5.95
CA ALA A 211 -2.02 26.02 7.31
C ALA A 211 -1.01 27.05 7.84
N GLY A 212 0.25 26.99 7.43
CA GLY A 212 1.26 27.98 7.78
C GLY A 212 0.94 29.37 7.22
N GLU A 213 0.39 29.44 6.00
CA GLU A 213 0.00 30.71 5.37
C GLU A 213 -1.40 31.19 5.80
N HIS A 214 -2.36 30.28 5.92
CA HIS A 214 -3.78 30.63 6.13
C HIS A 214 -4.25 30.47 7.58
N GLY A 215 -3.47 29.79 8.44
CA GLY A 215 -3.79 29.55 9.85
C GLY A 215 -4.76 28.38 10.12
N HIS A 216 -5.21 27.66 9.09
CA HIS A 216 -6.21 26.60 9.22
C HIS A 216 -6.18 25.57 8.07
N LEU A 217 -6.86 24.43 8.22
CA LEU A 217 -7.04 23.40 7.17
C LEU A 217 -8.41 23.47 6.46
N LEU A 218 -9.07 24.62 6.51
CA LEU A 218 -10.40 24.84 5.93
C LEU A 218 -10.36 25.26 4.45
N ALA A 219 -9.35 24.80 3.71
CA ALA A 219 -9.14 25.15 2.31
C ALA A 219 -10.39 24.85 1.43
N PRO A 220 -10.76 25.74 0.49
CA PRO A 220 -11.78 25.45 -0.52
C PRO A 220 -11.32 24.33 -1.46
N THR A 221 -12.22 23.76 -2.28
CA THR A 221 -11.93 22.52 -3.03
C THR A 221 -10.87 22.74 -4.11
N GLU A 222 -10.90 23.91 -4.72
CA GLU A 222 -10.02 24.42 -5.76
C GLU A 222 -8.66 24.91 -5.24
N ALA A 223 -8.46 24.93 -3.92
CA ALA A 223 -7.21 25.35 -3.32
C ALA A 223 -6.04 24.48 -3.75
N THR A 224 -4.94 25.13 -4.12
CA THR A 224 -3.66 24.49 -4.41
C THR A 224 -2.56 25.06 -3.52
N TRP A 225 -1.56 24.25 -3.21
CA TRP A 225 -0.35 24.66 -2.50
C TRP A 225 0.86 24.21 -3.30
N GLN A 226 1.62 25.16 -3.87
CA GLN A 226 2.77 24.87 -4.74
C GLN A 226 2.44 23.85 -5.85
N GLY A 227 1.26 23.99 -6.48
CA GLY A 227 0.76 23.08 -7.52
C GLY A 227 0.12 21.78 -7.00
N TYR A 228 0.24 21.47 -5.70
CA TYR A 228 -0.45 20.32 -5.11
C TYR A 228 -1.92 20.67 -4.82
N PRO A 229 -2.92 19.85 -5.23
CA PRO A 229 -4.34 20.12 -5.02
C PRO A 229 -4.79 19.84 -3.58
N VAL A 230 -4.34 20.69 -2.65
CA VAL A 230 -4.56 20.54 -1.20
C VAL A 230 -6.04 20.56 -0.81
N GLY A 231 -6.88 21.32 -1.52
CA GLY A 231 -8.32 21.39 -1.29
C GLY A 231 -9.03 20.06 -1.51
N ILE A 232 -8.77 19.44 -2.68
CA ILE A 232 -9.27 18.11 -3.03
C ILE A 232 -8.76 17.07 -2.03
N TRP A 233 -7.47 17.10 -1.71
CA TRP A 233 -6.88 16.17 -0.77
C TRP A 233 -7.55 16.27 0.61
N LEU A 234 -7.69 17.47 1.18
CA LEU A 234 -8.36 17.68 2.48
C LEU A 234 -9.83 17.23 2.44
N ARG A 235 -10.55 17.46 1.33
CA ARG A 235 -11.93 16.95 1.15
C ARG A 235 -11.96 15.43 1.26
N ASP A 236 -11.07 14.74 0.58
CA ASP A 236 -11.02 13.27 0.58
C ASP A 236 -10.64 12.72 1.95
N GLN A 237 -9.72 13.39 2.66
CA GLN A 237 -9.36 13.06 4.05
C GLN A 237 -10.53 13.24 5.00
N ARG A 238 -11.32 14.33 4.86
CA ARG A 238 -12.54 14.56 5.65
C ARG A 238 -13.59 13.48 5.37
N ALA A 239 -13.79 13.10 4.10
CA ALA A 239 -14.72 12.05 3.72
C ALA A 239 -14.31 10.67 4.24
N ALA A 240 -13.02 10.35 4.26
CA ALA A 240 -12.50 9.14 4.88
C ALA A 240 -12.75 9.13 6.40
N ALA A 241 -12.44 10.25 7.08
CA ALA A 241 -12.66 10.37 8.53
C ALA A 241 -14.14 10.22 8.93
N ARG A 242 -15.05 10.85 8.19
CA ARG A 242 -16.50 10.74 8.45
C ARG A 242 -17.02 9.30 8.26
N ARG A 243 -16.59 8.62 7.19
CA ARG A 243 -16.98 7.22 6.93
C ARG A 243 -16.52 6.29 8.04
N GLU A 244 -15.31 6.48 8.55
CA GLU A 244 -14.76 5.63 9.61
C GLU A 244 -15.41 5.92 10.97
N ARG A 245 -15.66 7.19 11.32
CA ARG A 245 -16.47 7.54 12.51
C ARG A 245 -17.88 6.93 12.44
N ALA A 246 -18.52 6.98 11.27
CA ALA A 246 -19.82 6.35 11.07
C ALA A 246 -19.77 4.82 11.16
N ALA A 247 -18.67 4.20 10.74
CA ALA A 247 -18.47 2.76 10.87
C ALA A 247 -18.24 2.32 12.33
N GLN A 248 -17.54 3.14 13.13
CA GLN A 248 -17.31 2.90 14.56
C GLN A 248 -18.60 2.98 15.39
N ASN A 249 -19.53 3.84 14.99
CA ASN A 249 -20.80 4.05 15.71
C ASN A 249 -21.91 3.06 15.29
N ARG A 250 -21.63 2.03 14.47
CA ARG A 250 -22.65 1.04 14.12
C ARG A 250 -22.91 0.09 15.30
N PRO A 251 -24.20 -0.20 15.61
CA PRO A 251 -24.58 -1.06 16.75
C PRO A 251 -24.24 -2.54 16.53
N ASP A 252 -24.15 -2.99 15.28
CA ASP A 252 -23.59 -4.29 14.93
C ASP A 252 -22.08 -4.19 15.03
N GLY A 253 -21.48 -4.84 16.04
CA GLY A 253 -20.04 -4.88 16.33
C GLY A 253 -19.19 -5.55 15.26
N GLY A 254 -19.43 -5.23 13.98
CA GLY A 254 -18.58 -5.58 12.88
C GLY A 254 -17.19 -5.03 13.18
N ARG A 255 -16.23 -5.94 13.36
CA ARG A 255 -14.80 -5.66 13.45
C ARG A 255 -14.43 -4.67 12.34
N THR A 256 -14.44 -3.38 12.65
CA THR A 256 -13.69 -2.44 11.86
C THR A 256 -12.25 -2.79 12.18
N SER A 257 -11.59 -3.47 11.26
CA SER A 257 -10.14 -3.43 11.20
C SER A 257 -9.79 -1.98 10.87
N GLY A 258 -9.93 -1.09 11.86
CA GLY A 258 -9.45 0.27 11.80
C GLY A 258 -8.00 0.15 11.42
N LYS A 259 -7.70 0.45 10.15
CA LYS A 259 -6.34 0.27 9.65
C LYS A 259 -5.48 1.15 10.54
N PRO A 260 -4.47 0.62 11.25
CA PRO A 260 -3.71 1.38 12.25
C PRO A 260 -3.21 2.75 11.74
N ASN A 261 -2.97 2.85 10.43
CA ASN A 261 -2.55 4.08 9.78
C ASN A 261 -3.64 5.17 9.74
N SER A 262 -4.94 4.85 9.70
CA SER A 262 -6.01 5.86 9.68
C SER A 262 -6.00 6.74 10.93
N ALA A 263 -5.99 6.11 12.11
CA ALA A 263 -6.00 6.83 13.38
C ALA A 263 -4.74 7.71 13.55
N ARG A 264 -3.57 7.22 13.11
CA ARG A 264 -2.33 8.01 13.08
C ARG A 264 -2.48 9.23 12.16
N ARG A 265 -2.98 9.03 10.93
CA ARG A 265 -3.13 10.08 9.91
C ARG A 265 -4.07 11.19 10.36
N TRP A 266 -5.13 10.85 11.08
CA TRP A 266 -6.05 11.86 11.62
C TRP A 266 -5.42 12.69 12.72
N ARG A 267 -4.70 12.04 13.65
CA ARG A 267 -3.97 12.75 14.71
C ARG A 267 -2.98 13.75 14.13
N GLU A 268 -2.33 13.43 13.01
CA GLU A 268 -1.44 14.37 12.33
C GLU A 268 -2.16 15.62 11.78
N LEU A 269 -3.38 15.48 11.27
CA LEU A 269 -4.20 16.62 10.81
C LEU A 269 -4.78 17.42 11.98
N GLU A 270 -5.24 16.73 13.02
CA GLU A 270 -5.81 17.36 14.22
C GLU A 270 -4.79 18.18 15.01
N LYS A 271 -3.51 17.77 14.99
CA LYS A 271 -2.40 18.58 15.52
C LYS A 271 -2.20 19.90 14.76
N ILE A 272 -2.54 19.95 13.48
CA ILE A 272 -2.40 21.16 12.65
C ILE A 272 -3.61 22.07 12.88
N ASP A 273 -4.81 21.52 12.78
CA ASP A 273 -6.06 22.25 12.98
C ASP A 273 -7.11 21.31 13.57
N PRO A 274 -7.47 21.45 14.86
CA PRO A 274 -8.49 20.60 15.48
C PRO A 274 -9.86 20.71 14.80
N ALA A 275 -10.15 21.84 14.15
CA ALA A 275 -11.40 22.08 13.44
C ALA A 275 -11.36 21.64 11.97
N TRP A 276 -10.34 20.89 11.54
CA TRP A 276 -10.17 20.48 10.14
C TRP A 276 -11.33 19.62 9.59
N CYS A 277 -12.05 18.88 10.42
CA CYS A 277 -13.15 18.01 9.99
C CYS A 277 -14.42 18.28 10.81
N PRO A 278 -15.10 19.44 10.57
CA PRO A 278 -16.31 19.79 11.28
C PRO A 278 -17.48 18.88 10.88
N ALA A 279 -18.49 18.82 11.74
CA ALA A 279 -19.73 18.09 11.50
C ALA A 279 -20.66 18.80 10.49
N TRP A 280 -20.42 20.08 10.23
CA TRP A 280 -21.20 20.93 9.33
C TRP A 280 -20.38 21.36 8.11
N ASP A 281 -20.91 22.34 7.37
CA ASP A 281 -20.34 22.84 6.13
C ASP A 281 -18.95 23.47 6.30
N ILE A 282 -18.05 23.22 5.33
CA ILE A 282 -16.66 23.68 5.38
C ILE A 282 -16.55 25.18 5.10
N ALA A 283 -17.36 25.73 4.20
CA ALA A 283 -17.35 27.16 3.91
C ALA A 283 -17.85 27.93 5.13
N TRP A 284 -18.93 27.45 5.77
CA TRP A 284 -19.39 28.02 7.04
C TRP A 284 -18.30 28.00 8.12
N GLN A 285 -17.64 26.85 8.31
CA GLN A 285 -16.55 26.73 9.30
C GLN A 285 -15.38 27.67 8.98
N ARG A 286 -15.05 27.85 7.70
CA ARG A 286 -14.00 28.78 7.24
C ARG A 286 -14.36 30.22 7.56
N CYS A 287 -15.53 30.69 7.15
CA CYS A 287 -15.97 32.07 7.45
C CYS A 287 -16.03 32.32 8.97
N PHE A 288 -16.55 31.36 9.74
CA PHE A 288 -16.56 31.45 11.20
C PHE A 288 -15.14 31.55 11.79
N HIS A 289 -14.19 30.72 11.33
CA HIS A 289 -12.81 30.77 11.80
C HIS A 289 -12.19 32.15 11.52
N LEU A 290 -12.36 32.67 10.29
CA LEU A 290 -11.80 33.96 9.88
C LEU A 290 -12.44 35.13 10.63
N ALA A 291 -13.78 35.11 10.79
CA ALA A 291 -14.50 36.09 11.59
C ALA A 291 -14.05 36.09 13.05
N ARG A 292 -13.88 34.90 13.65
CA ARG A 292 -13.38 34.77 15.02
C ARG A 292 -11.95 35.29 15.15
N ALA A 293 -11.07 35.00 14.19
CA ALA A 293 -9.70 35.52 14.18
C ALA A 293 -9.68 37.05 14.04
N HIS A 294 -10.58 37.62 13.24
CA HIS A 294 -10.76 39.06 13.10
C HIS A 294 -11.19 39.72 14.41
N VAL A 295 -12.22 39.17 15.08
CA VAL A 295 -12.73 39.64 16.37
C VAL A 295 -11.69 39.50 17.49
N ASN A 296 -10.99 38.35 17.55
CA ASN A 296 -9.90 38.13 18.52
C ASN A 296 -8.73 39.10 18.33
N GLY A 297 -8.58 39.67 17.13
CA GLY A 297 -7.64 40.75 16.86
C GLY A 297 -8.08 42.12 17.36
N GLY A 298 -9.19 42.21 18.11
CA GLY A 298 -9.73 43.45 18.68
C GLY A 298 -10.54 44.29 17.69
N ARG A 299 -10.97 43.72 16.56
CA ARG A 299 -11.73 44.43 15.52
C ARG A 299 -13.19 44.04 15.54
N GLU A 300 -14.07 44.99 15.31
CA GLU A 300 -15.50 44.71 15.19
C GLU A 300 -15.82 43.97 13.88
N LEU A 301 -16.77 43.05 13.95
CA LEU A 301 -17.27 42.32 12.79
C LEU A 301 -18.44 43.09 12.16
N SER A 302 -18.14 43.94 11.19
CA SER A 302 -19.17 44.60 10.36
C SER A 302 -20.03 43.57 9.63
N THR A 303 -21.31 43.88 9.48
CA THR A 303 -22.27 43.10 8.67
C THR A 303 -22.51 43.71 7.28
N VAL A 304 -21.74 44.73 6.88
CA VAL A 304 -21.86 45.34 5.56
C VAL A 304 -21.10 44.49 4.53
N PRO A 305 -21.75 44.04 3.44
CA PRO A 305 -21.07 43.30 2.38
C PRO A 305 -19.84 44.03 1.81
N GLY A 306 -18.73 43.32 1.71
CA GLY A 306 -17.49 43.81 1.09
C GLY A 306 -16.57 44.63 1.99
N GLU A 307 -17.01 45.03 3.19
CA GLU A 307 -16.14 45.80 4.11
C GLU A 307 -15.04 44.96 4.73
N ILE A 308 -15.31 43.68 4.98
CA ILE A 308 -14.36 42.76 5.59
C ILE A 308 -14.18 41.56 4.68
N VAL A 309 -13.14 41.61 3.85
CA VAL A 309 -12.72 40.50 3.00
C VAL A 309 -11.40 39.93 3.51
N VAL A 310 -11.41 38.68 3.93
CA VAL A 310 -10.24 37.99 4.48
C VAL A 310 -10.05 36.68 3.72
N GLN A 311 -8.85 36.47 3.15
CA GLN A 311 -8.53 35.28 2.35
C GLN A 311 -9.55 34.98 1.24
N GLY A 312 -10.10 36.04 0.63
CA GLY A 312 -11.12 35.94 -0.43
C GLY A 312 -12.56 35.73 0.05
N GLU A 313 -12.79 35.59 1.36
CA GLU A 313 -14.13 35.44 1.95
C GLU A 313 -14.67 36.80 2.41
N ASP A 314 -15.88 37.15 1.95
CA ASP A 314 -16.62 38.35 2.38
C ASP A 314 -17.34 38.07 3.71
N LEU A 315 -16.65 38.38 4.81
CA LEU A 315 -17.13 38.12 6.17
C LEU A 315 -18.32 39.02 6.53
N GLY A 316 -18.39 40.23 5.97
CA GLY A 316 -19.50 41.15 6.21
C GLY A 316 -20.80 40.65 5.59
N ARG A 317 -20.75 40.22 4.33
CA ARG A 317 -21.87 39.54 3.67
C ARG A 317 -22.24 38.27 4.41
N TRP A 318 -21.27 37.44 4.75
CA TRP A 318 -21.53 36.18 5.46
C TRP A 318 -22.23 36.43 6.81
N ALA A 319 -21.73 37.37 7.61
CA ALA A 319 -22.29 37.71 8.92
C ALA A 319 -23.72 38.25 8.80
N SER A 320 -24.00 39.14 7.84
CA SER A 320 -25.36 39.60 7.55
C SER A 320 -26.30 38.45 7.18
N VAL A 321 -25.87 37.55 6.30
CA VAL A 321 -26.68 36.39 5.89
C VAL A 321 -26.99 35.48 7.08
N GLN A 322 -26.03 35.25 7.98
CA GLN A 322 -26.27 34.41 9.16
C GLN A 322 -27.39 34.94 10.07
N ARG A 323 -27.55 36.27 10.17
CA ARG A 323 -28.54 36.93 11.05
C ARG A 323 -29.97 36.88 10.53
N THR A 324 -30.17 36.59 9.23
CA THR A 324 -31.51 36.50 8.65
C THR A 324 -32.29 35.33 9.25
N ALA A 325 -33.58 35.51 9.55
CA ALA A 325 -34.42 34.47 10.15
C ALA A 325 -34.37 33.15 9.37
N ALA A 326 -34.44 33.22 8.03
CA ALA A 326 -34.38 32.07 7.15
C ALA A 326 -33.10 31.21 7.29
N VAL A 327 -31.96 31.85 7.61
CA VAL A 327 -30.70 31.13 7.84
C VAL A 327 -30.58 30.74 9.31
N TRP A 328 -30.85 31.68 10.23
CA TRP A 328 -30.70 31.50 11.66
C TRP A 328 -31.50 30.31 12.20
N ASP A 329 -32.76 30.17 11.78
CA ASP A 329 -33.64 29.07 12.19
C ASP A 329 -33.19 27.71 11.65
N GLY A 330 -32.42 27.71 10.55
CA GLY A 330 -31.83 26.52 9.95
C GLY A 330 -30.48 26.11 10.55
N LEU A 331 -29.87 26.95 11.40
CA LEU A 331 -28.58 26.66 12.02
C LEU A 331 -28.73 25.63 13.13
N LEU A 332 -27.71 24.79 13.30
CA LEU A 332 -27.64 23.89 14.44
C LEU A 332 -27.53 24.69 15.75
N PRO A 333 -28.05 24.18 16.89
CA PRO A 333 -27.94 24.88 18.18
C PRO A 333 -26.51 25.28 18.55
N ALA A 334 -25.53 24.42 18.23
CA ALA A 334 -24.12 24.71 18.42
C ALA A 334 -23.63 25.89 17.54
N GLN A 335 -24.13 26.02 16.30
CA GLN A 335 -23.78 27.15 15.43
C GLN A 335 -24.39 28.44 15.94
N GLN A 336 -25.66 28.45 16.35
CA GLN A 336 -26.31 29.63 16.96
C GLN A 336 -25.57 30.08 18.23
N TRP A 337 -25.18 29.13 19.08
CA TRP A 337 -24.37 29.40 20.26
C TRP A 337 -23.03 30.03 19.89
N LEU A 338 -22.30 29.49 18.90
CA LEU A 338 -21.03 30.04 18.44
C LEU A 338 -21.18 31.47 17.90
N LEU A 339 -22.19 31.73 17.07
CA LEU A 339 -22.43 33.08 16.54
C LEU A 339 -22.74 34.08 17.65
N THR A 340 -23.56 33.69 18.62
CA THR A 340 -24.01 34.59 19.71
C THR A 340 -22.90 34.83 20.74
N GLN A 341 -22.21 33.77 21.15
CA GLN A 341 -21.26 33.83 22.27
C GLN A 341 -19.85 34.22 21.83
N VAL A 342 -19.44 33.83 20.62
CA VAL A 342 -18.06 34.06 20.13
C VAL A 342 -17.98 35.27 19.21
N LEU A 343 -18.99 35.50 18.36
CA LEU A 343 -19.00 36.61 17.41
C LEU A 343 -19.95 37.75 17.79
N HIS A 344 -20.72 37.61 18.87
CA HIS A 344 -21.73 38.58 19.31
C HIS A 344 -22.76 38.94 18.23
N LEU A 345 -23.05 38.00 17.33
CA LEU A 345 -24.09 38.14 16.31
C LEU A 345 -25.42 37.63 16.88
N THR A 346 -26.45 38.45 16.77
CA THR A 346 -27.83 38.10 17.12
C THR A 346 -28.69 38.05 15.85
N PRO A 347 -29.77 37.23 15.84
CA PRO A 347 -30.70 37.24 14.72
C PRO A 347 -31.30 38.65 14.58
N ASP A 348 -31.59 39.04 13.35
CA ASP A 348 -32.29 40.29 13.12
C ASP A 348 -33.65 40.21 13.81
N GLN A 349 -33.89 41.15 14.72
CA GLN A 349 -35.21 41.30 15.35
C GLN A 349 -36.20 41.60 14.22
N GLU A 350 -37.27 40.83 14.10
CA GLU A 350 -38.43 41.24 13.29
C GLU A 350 -38.88 42.59 13.82
N GLN A 351 -38.50 43.68 13.15
CA GLN A 351 -39.15 44.96 13.38
C GLN A 351 -40.59 44.78 12.91
N PRO A 352 -41.61 44.98 13.78
CA PRO A 352 -42.98 45.02 13.30
C PRO A 352 -43.04 46.11 12.23
N GLU A 353 -43.50 45.75 11.03
CA GLU A 353 -43.54 46.63 9.87
C GLU A 353 -44.09 48.01 10.24
N ALA A 354 -43.21 49.02 10.28
CA ALA A 354 -43.68 50.39 10.16
C ALA A 354 -44.30 50.51 8.77
N GLY A 355 -45.58 50.88 8.74
CA GLY A 355 -46.39 50.95 7.53
C GLY A 355 -45.73 51.72 6.38
N PRO A 356 -46.20 51.50 5.13
CA PRO A 356 -45.43 51.83 3.94
C PRO A 356 -45.27 53.35 3.78
N ALA A 357 -44.04 53.84 3.97
CA ALA A 357 -43.60 55.11 3.39
C ALA A 357 -43.11 54.86 1.95
N PRO A 358 -43.46 55.72 0.99
CA PRO A 358 -43.28 55.42 -0.43
C PRO A 358 -41.83 55.64 -0.84
N GLY A 359 -41.26 54.67 -1.55
CA GLY A 359 -40.08 54.89 -2.39
C GLY A 359 -38.77 54.35 -1.84
N ARG A 360 -38.55 53.04 -2.04
CA ARG A 360 -37.31 52.43 -2.53
C ARG A 360 -37.57 50.93 -2.76
N GLN A 361 -37.86 50.58 -4.01
CA GLN A 361 -38.05 49.19 -4.42
C GLN A 361 -36.68 48.48 -4.35
N SER A 362 -36.49 47.66 -3.32
CA SER A 362 -35.46 46.62 -3.30
C SER A 362 -36.18 45.28 -3.45
N ALA A 363 -35.74 44.48 -4.42
CA ALA A 363 -36.40 43.24 -4.83
C ALA A 363 -36.44 42.21 -3.70
N VAL A 364 -37.63 42.01 -3.12
CA VAL A 364 -37.92 40.89 -2.22
C VAL A 364 -37.74 39.59 -3.02
N GLY A 365 -36.77 38.77 -2.62
CA GLY A 365 -36.59 37.43 -3.19
C GLY A 365 -37.87 36.61 -3.02
N ARG A 366 -38.44 36.15 -4.13
CA ARG A 366 -39.69 35.37 -4.14
C ARG A 366 -39.57 34.12 -3.27
N THR A 367 -40.55 33.89 -2.40
CA THR A 367 -40.61 32.67 -1.60
C THR A 367 -40.77 31.43 -2.50
N ARG A 368 -40.38 30.24 -2.02
CA ARG A 368 -40.57 28.99 -2.77
C ARG A 368 -42.03 28.72 -3.14
N ALA A 369 -42.98 29.21 -2.34
CA ALA A 369 -44.41 29.13 -2.63
C ALA A 369 -44.80 30.08 -3.78
N GLN A 370 -44.30 31.31 -3.78
CA GLN A 370 -44.52 32.27 -4.87
C GLN A 370 -43.89 31.78 -6.18
N MET A 371 -42.65 31.29 -6.15
CA MET A 371 -42.02 30.71 -7.35
C MET A 371 -42.81 29.51 -7.90
N TRP A 372 -43.41 28.70 -7.03
CA TRP A 372 -44.27 27.59 -7.45
C TRP A 372 -45.56 28.10 -8.10
N ALA A 373 -46.23 29.06 -7.46
CA ALA A 373 -47.44 29.68 -7.99
C ALA A 373 -47.21 30.35 -9.35
N ASP A 374 -46.09 31.07 -9.52
CA ASP A 374 -45.71 31.73 -10.76
C ASP A 374 -45.47 30.71 -11.89
N ASN A 375 -44.74 29.63 -11.60
CA ASN A 375 -44.50 28.57 -12.59
C ASN A 375 -45.79 27.79 -12.94
N LEU A 376 -46.71 27.65 -11.98
CA LEU A 376 -48.02 27.05 -12.23
C LEU A 376 -48.91 27.98 -13.08
N ALA A 377 -48.84 29.29 -12.86
CA ALA A 377 -49.50 30.29 -13.71
C ALA A 377 -48.95 30.25 -15.15
N ALA A 378 -47.63 30.13 -15.32
CA ALA A 378 -47.00 29.93 -16.62
C ALA A 378 -47.44 28.64 -17.31
N ALA A 379 -47.53 27.53 -16.57
CA ALA A 379 -48.07 26.28 -17.09
C ALA A 379 -49.53 26.43 -17.54
N ARG A 380 -50.37 27.12 -16.76
CA ARG A 380 -51.77 27.39 -17.12
C ARG A 380 -51.89 28.24 -18.38
N GLN A 381 -51.11 29.31 -18.47
CA GLN A 381 -51.09 30.21 -19.63
C GLN A 381 -50.65 29.45 -20.90
N TYR A 382 -49.58 28.67 -20.81
CA TYR A 382 -49.12 27.85 -21.93
C TYR A 382 -50.17 26.80 -22.34
N HIS A 383 -50.78 26.11 -21.38
CA HIS A 383 -51.82 25.13 -21.67
C HIS A 383 -53.08 25.76 -22.29
N GLN A 384 -53.47 26.97 -21.87
CA GLN A 384 -54.57 27.70 -22.50
C GLN A 384 -54.27 28.06 -23.96
N ARG A 385 -53.02 28.37 -24.29
CA ARG A 385 -52.61 28.69 -25.66
C ARG A 385 -52.46 27.47 -26.56
N GLU A 386 -51.78 26.42 -26.07
CA GLU A 386 -51.37 25.27 -26.90
C GLU A 386 -52.26 24.02 -26.70
N GLY A 387 -53.17 24.05 -25.73
CA GLY A 387 -54.05 22.92 -25.38
C GLY A 387 -53.33 21.71 -24.77
N ASN A 388 -52.03 21.82 -24.48
CA ASN A 388 -51.21 20.75 -23.92
C ASN A 388 -49.98 21.31 -23.17
N LEU A 389 -49.32 20.46 -22.37
CA LEU A 389 -48.06 20.79 -21.67
C LEU A 389 -46.83 20.05 -22.28
N ASN A 390 -46.78 19.92 -23.60
CA ASN A 390 -45.60 19.41 -24.31
C ASN A 390 -44.64 20.56 -24.61
N VAL A 391 -44.02 21.08 -23.55
CA VAL A 391 -43.11 22.22 -23.61
C VAL A 391 -41.70 21.76 -23.99
N SER A 392 -41.07 22.39 -24.98
CA SER A 392 -39.64 22.21 -25.27
C SER A 392 -38.79 22.62 -24.06
N ARG A 393 -37.68 21.91 -23.79
CA ARG A 393 -36.84 22.19 -22.61
C ARG A 393 -36.28 23.63 -22.58
N GLN A 394 -36.10 24.25 -23.73
CA GLN A 394 -35.60 25.63 -23.86
C GLN A 394 -36.69 26.69 -23.80
N HIS A 395 -37.96 26.29 -23.75
CA HIS A 395 -39.08 27.22 -23.79
C HIS A 395 -39.14 28.12 -22.55
N VAL A 396 -39.34 29.40 -22.80
CA VAL A 396 -39.56 30.44 -21.80
C VAL A 396 -40.96 31.02 -22.00
N GLU A 397 -41.71 31.12 -20.92
CA GLU A 397 -43.07 31.66 -20.90
C GLU A 397 -43.10 32.94 -20.08
N SER A 398 -43.54 34.05 -20.68
CA SER A 398 -43.63 35.34 -20.00
C SER A 398 -45.00 35.48 -19.34
N VAL A 399 -45.03 35.60 -18.00
CA VAL A 399 -46.26 35.78 -17.21
C VAL A 399 -46.11 37.01 -16.34
N GLY A 400 -47.07 37.94 -16.42
CA GLY A 400 -47.05 39.15 -15.58
C GLY A 400 -45.82 40.05 -15.80
N GLY A 401 -45.24 40.03 -17.01
CA GLY A 401 -44.06 40.82 -17.36
C GLY A 401 -42.71 40.17 -17.04
N GLU A 402 -42.69 38.88 -16.64
CA GLU A 402 -41.46 38.18 -16.31
C GLU A 402 -41.31 36.83 -16.99
N ASP A 403 -40.08 36.55 -17.41
CA ASP A 403 -39.72 35.36 -18.17
C ASP A 403 -39.47 34.16 -17.25
N ARG A 404 -40.22 33.08 -17.50
CA ARG A 404 -40.14 31.84 -16.72
C ARG A 404 -39.67 30.70 -17.60
N ALA A 405 -38.61 30.01 -17.19
CA ALA A 405 -38.09 28.83 -17.88
C ALA A 405 -39.02 27.61 -17.73
N LEU A 406 -40.22 27.71 -18.28
CA LEU A 406 -41.30 26.74 -18.16
C LEU A 406 -40.89 25.36 -18.67
N GLY A 407 -40.10 25.29 -19.74
CA GLY A 407 -39.57 24.04 -20.28
C GLY A 407 -38.73 23.24 -19.28
N VAL A 408 -37.84 23.94 -18.56
CA VAL A 408 -37.00 23.33 -17.52
C VAL A 408 -37.82 22.93 -16.31
N PHE A 409 -38.79 23.76 -15.91
CA PHE A 409 -39.69 23.47 -14.80
C PHE A 409 -40.52 22.20 -15.05
N ILE A 410 -41.21 22.10 -16.18
CA ILE A 410 -42.04 20.94 -16.54
C ILE A 410 -41.19 19.67 -16.66
N ALA A 411 -40.00 19.74 -17.28
CA ALA A 411 -39.09 18.60 -17.38
C ALA A 411 -38.61 18.10 -16.00
N ASN A 412 -38.24 19.02 -15.10
CA ASN A 412 -37.82 18.68 -13.75
C ASN A 412 -38.96 18.07 -12.91
N CYS A 413 -40.18 18.57 -13.06
CA CYS A 413 -41.35 17.98 -12.39
C CYS A 413 -41.60 16.55 -12.88
N ARG A 414 -41.58 16.29 -14.20
CA ARG A 414 -41.73 14.91 -14.74
C ARG A 414 -40.68 13.96 -14.18
N ALA A 415 -39.41 14.36 -14.22
CA ALA A 415 -38.30 13.51 -13.77
C ALA A 415 -38.33 13.20 -12.26
N ARG A 416 -39.03 14.01 -11.46
CA ARG A 416 -39.04 13.93 -9.99
C ARG A 416 -40.42 13.64 -9.42
N LYS A 417 -41.37 13.10 -10.21
CA LYS A 417 -42.75 12.80 -9.77
C LYS A 417 -42.81 12.10 -8.41
N GLN A 418 -41.99 11.07 -8.19
CA GLN A 418 -41.97 10.29 -6.94
C GLN A 418 -41.46 11.06 -5.72
N ARG A 419 -40.85 12.24 -5.90
CA ARG A 419 -40.31 13.11 -4.84
C ARG A 419 -41.10 14.41 -4.67
N LEU A 420 -42.14 14.63 -5.48
CA LEU A 420 -43.01 15.80 -5.37
C LEU A 420 -44.08 15.55 -4.30
N ALA A 421 -44.46 16.60 -3.58
CA ALA A 421 -45.60 16.56 -2.68
C ALA A 421 -46.88 16.16 -3.46
N PRO A 422 -47.77 15.33 -2.90
CA PRO A 422 -48.98 14.87 -3.60
C PRO A 422 -49.85 16.00 -4.15
N GLU A 423 -49.98 17.09 -3.40
CA GLU A 423 -50.74 18.30 -3.78
C GLU A 423 -50.19 18.93 -5.06
N ARG A 424 -48.86 19.02 -5.20
CA ARG A 424 -48.18 19.59 -6.38
C ARG A 424 -48.36 18.73 -7.62
N VAL A 425 -48.43 17.41 -7.44
CA VAL A 425 -48.73 16.48 -8.54
C VAL A 425 -50.18 16.66 -8.98
N GLN A 426 -51.13 16.85 -8.06
CA GLN A 426 -52.53 17.12 -8.38
C GLN A 426 -52.71 18.44 -9.12
N GLU A 427 -52.07 19.52 -8.65
CA GLU A 427 -52.14 20.84 -9.28
C GLU A 427 -51.67 20.82 -10.74
N LEU A 428 -50.53 20.19 -11.03
CA LEU A 428 -50.03 20.09 -12.40
C LEU A 428 -50.85 19.12 -13.26
N SER A 429 -51.38 18.05 -12.66
CA SER A 429 -52.30 17.14 -13.35
C SER A 429 -53.59 17.85 -13.76
N ALA A 430 -54.12 18.74 -12.91
CA ALA A 430 -55.30 19.55 -13.20
C ALA A 430 -55.06 20.56 -14.35
N VAL A 431 -53.81 20.97 -14.59
CA VAL A 431 -53.41 21.81 -15.73
C VAL A 431 -53.16 20.98 -17.00
N GLY A 432 -53.42 19.67 -16.98
CA GLY A 432 -53.28 18.80 -18.16
C GLY A 432 -51.89 18.17 -18.31
N MET A 433 -51.10 18.09 -17.24
CA MET A 433 -49.77 17.48 -17.29
C MET A 433 -49.85 15.97 -17.44
N LYS A 434 -49.34 15.46 -18.57
CA LYS A 434 -49.07 14.03 -18.75
C LYS A 434 -47.76 13.66 -18.04
N TRP A 435 -47.87 12.73 -17.11
CA TRP A 435 -46.74 12.14 -16.40
C TRP A 435 -46.28 10.91 -17.16
N ALA A 436 -45.02 10.91 -17.58
CA ALA A 436 -44.38 9.74 -18.20
C ALA A 436 -44.04 8.68 -17.16
#